data_AF-A0A7C6BS80-F1
#
_entry.id   AF-A0A7C6BS80-F1
#
_cell.length_a   1.000
_cell.length_b   1.000
_cell.length_c   1.000
_cell.angle_alpha   90.00
_cell.angle_beta   90.00
_cell.angle_gamma   90.00
#
_symmetry.space_group_name_H-M   'P 1'
#
loop_
_entity.id
_entity.type
_entity.pdbx_description
1 polymer ?
#
loop_
_entity_poly.entity_id
_entity_poly.type
_entity_poly.pdbx_seq_one_letter_code
_entity_poly.pdbx_strand_id
1 'polypeptide(L)' 'MTPIEKISSFSMDYFSLKGKVAIVTGANQGLGMGYAVAFAKAGADLFIPHYTEDV' A
#
# COMPACT_ATOMS: atom_id res chain seq x y z
N MET A 1 17.25 -6.83 -25.14
CA MET A 1 17.53 -6.92 -23.70
C MET A 1 17.69 -8.36 -23.29
N THR A 2 18.79 -8.68 -22.64
CA THR A 2 19.07 -10.03 -22.10
C THR A 2 18.32 -10.27 -20.79
N PRO A 3 18.11 -11.52 -20.35
CA PRO A 3 17.49 -11.82 -19.06
C PRO A 3 18.23 -11.20 -17.87
N ILE A 4 19.57 -11.08 -17.96
CA ILE A 4 20.41 -10.50 -16.91
C ILE A 4 20.17 -8.99 -16.78
N GLU A 5 20.01 -8.27 -17.90
CA GLU A 5 19.67 -6.84 -17.91
C GLU A 5 18.30 -6.56 -17.30
N LYS A 6 17.33 -7.47 -17.47
CA LYS A 6 15.99 -7.31 -16.87
C LYS A 6 16.06 -7.39 -15.34
N ILE A 7 16.84 -8.32 -14.80
CA ILE A 7 16.96 -8.51 -13.35
C ILE A 7 17.74 -7.37 -12.70
N SER A 8 18.82 -6.88 -13.33
CA SER A 8 19.62 -5.78 -12.78
C SER A 8 18.86 -4.45 -12.73
N SER A 9 17.80 -4.28 -13.54
CA SER A 9 16.94 -3.10 -13.55
C SER A 9 15.83 -3.09 -12.48
N PHE A 10 15.71 -4.17 -11.69
CA PHE A 10 14.72 -4.24 -10.63
C PHE A 10 15.08 -3.28 -9.48
N SER A 11 14.09 -2.50 -9.02
CA SER A 11 14.22 -1.62 -7.85
C SER A 11 13.06 -1.85 -6.89
N MET A 12 13.34 -1.80 -5.58
CA MET A 12 12.30 -1.80 -4.56
C MET A 12 11.44 -0.53 -4.57
N ASP A 13 11.91 0.53 -5.22
CA ASP A 13 11.17 1.78 -5.38
C ASP A 13 9.86 1.60 -6.16
N TYR A 14 9.76 0.55 -6.99
CA TYR A 14 8.51 0.19 -7.67
C TYR A 14 7.35 -0.10 -6.71
N PHE A 15 7.65 -0.44 -5.45
CA PHE A 15 6.66 -0.68 -4.41
C PHE A 15 6.45 0.52 -3.48
N SER A 16 7.15 1.63 -3.69
CA SER A 16 6.91 2.84 -2.91
C SER A 16 5.56 3.45 -3.25
N LEU A 17 4.83 3.85 -2.23
CA LEU A 17 3.57 4.58 -2.35
C LEU A 17 3.71 6.05 -1.91
N LYS A 18 4.95 6.56 -1.79
CA LYS A 18 5.21 7.96 -1.42
C LYS A 18 4.49 8.93 -2.37
N GLY A 19 3.75 9.86 -1.79
CA GLY A 19 2.97 10.85 -2.52
C GLY A 19 1.74 10.28 -3.24
N LYS A 20 1.30 9.07 -2.86
CA LYS A 20 0.04 8.48 -3.30
C LYS A 20 -0.96 8.48 -2.15
N VAL A 21 -2.23 8.62 -2.51
CA VAL A 21 -3.35 8.44 -1.58
C VAL A 21 -4.01 7.10 -1.90
N ALA A 22 -4.25 6.28 -0.88
CA ALA A 22 -4.93 4.99 -1.01
C ALA A 22 -6.19 4.93 -0.16
N ILE A 23 -7.24 4.30 -0.69
CA ILE A 23 -8.47 4.00 0.04
C ILE A 23 -8.44 2.53 0.46
N VAL A 24 -8.57 2.26 1.76
CA VAL A 24 -8.63 0.88 2.27
C VAL A 24 -9.94 0.67 3.03
N THR A 25 -10.86 -0.05 2.40
CA THR A 25 -12.14 -0.44 3.02
C THR A 25 -11.97 -1.66 3.91
N GLY A 26 -12.75 -1.78 4.99
CA GLY A 26 -12.69 -2.94 5.87
C GLY A 26 -11.38 -3.03 6.68
N ALA A 27 -10.70 -1.90 6.89
CA ALA A 27 -9.39 -1.87 7.55
C ALA A 27 -9.44 -1.99 9.08
N ASN A 28 -10.61 -2.28 9.66
CA ASN A 28 -10.78 -2.40 11.11
C ASN A 28 -10.20 -3.73 11.67
N GLN A 29 -9.99 -4.74 10.81
CA GLN A 29 -9.43 -6.03 11.23
C GLN A 29 -8.82 -6.81 10.06
N GLY A 30 -8.14 -7.91 10.42
CA GLY A 30 -7.66 -8.92 9.46
C GLY A 30 -6.79 -8.33 8.34
N LEU A 31 -7.05 -8.76 7.11
CA LEU A 31 -6.27 -8.37 5.94
C LEU A 31 -6.37 -6.87 5.64
N GLY A 32 -7.55 -6.27 5.79
CA GLY A 32 -7.73 -4.84 5.53
C GLY A 32 -6.84 -3.99 6.43
N MET A 33 -6.77 -4.32 7.72
CA MET A 33 -5.87 -3.66 8.67
C MET A 33 -4.40 -3.88 8.28
N GLY A 34 -4.04 -5.11 7.91
CA GLY A 34 -2.70 -5.44 7.42
C GLY A 34 -2.29 -4.62 6.20
N TYR A 35 -3.20 -4.44 5.24
CA TYR A 35 -2.96 -3.62 4.04
C TYR A 35 -2.84 -2.15 4.36
N ALA A 36 -3.70 -1.60 5.22
CA ALA A 36 -3.58 -0.20 5.66
C ALA A 36 -2.21 0.07 6.31
N VAL A 37 -1.76 -0.80 7.22
CA VAL A 37 -0.43 -0.68 7.84
C VAL A 37 0.68 -0.80 6.82
N ALA A 38 0.61 -1.77 5.90
CA ALA A 38 1.62 -1.95 4.86
C ALA A 38 1.70 -0.75 3.92
N PHE A 39 0.57 -0.19 3.51
CA PHE A 39 0.50 0.96 2.60
C PHE A 39 1.01 2.23 3.25
N ALA A 40 0.66 2.48 4.52
CA ALA A 40 1.25 3.57 5.30
C ALA A 40 2.78 3.45 5.37
N LYS A 41 3.29 2.25 5.66
CA LYS A 41 4.74 1.98 5.70
C LYS A 41 5.42 2.17 4.34
N ALA A 42 4.72 1.88 3.24
CA ALA A 42 5.21 2.15 1.88
C ALA A 42 5.16 3.65 1.51
N GLY A 43 4.55 4.49 2.34
CA GLY A 43 4.53 5.95 2.22
C GLY A 43 3.23 6.53 1.67
N ALA A 44 2.14 5.75 1.60
CA ALA A 44 0.84 6.26 1.18
C ALA A 44 0.19 7.10 2.29
N ASP A 45 -0.49 8.17 1.89
CA ASP A 45 -1.56 8.74 2.70
C ASP A 45 -2.81 7.87 2.57
N LEU A 46 -3.60 7.74 3.64
CA LEU A 46 -4.70 6.78 3.68
C LEU A 46 -6.03 7.44 3.98
N PHE A 47 -7.06 7.00 3.25
CA PHE A 47 -8.46 7.21 3.62
C PHE A 47 -9.09 5.85 3.96
N ILE A 48 -9.59 5.72 5.18
CA ILE A 48 -10.16 4.46 5.68
C ILE A 48 -11.64 4.70 5.97
N PRO A 49 -12.53 4.40 5.02
CA PRO A 49 -13.96 4.50 5.27
C PRO A 49 -14.42 3.35 6.16
N HIS A 50 -15.24 3.68 7.13
CA HIS A 50 -15.92 2.73 8.01
C HIS A 50 -17.44 2.93 7.92
N TYR A 51 -18.21 1.85 8.11
CA TYR A 51 -19.66 1.83 7.90
C TYR A 51 -20.48 1.88 9.21
N THR A 52 -19.85 2.14 10.35
CA THR A 52 -20.59 2.32 11.62
C THR A 52 -20.47 3.75 12.11
N GLU A 53 -21.52 4.23 12.78
CA GLU A 53 -21.67 5.65 13.10
C GLU A 53 -20.75 6.13 14.24
N ASP A 54 -19.99 5.22 14.87
CA ASP A 54 -19.27 5.50 16.12
C ASP A 54 -17.75 5.21 16.09
N VAL A 55 -17.15 5.05 14.90
CA VAL A 55 -15.69 4.96 14.71
C VAL A 55 -15.23 5.64 13.42
#